data_AF-A0A7K0M6D9-F1
#
_entry.id   AF-A0A7K0M6D9-F1
#
_cell.length_a   1.000
_cell.length_b   1.000
_cell.length_c   1.000
_cell.angle_alpha   90.00
_cell.angle_beta   90.00
_cell.angle_gamma   90.00
#
_symmetry.space_group_name_H-M   'P 1'
#
loop_
_entity.id
_entity.type
_entity.pdbx_description
1 polymer ?
#
loop_
_entity_poly.entity_id
_entity_poly.type
_entity_poly.pdbx_seq_one_letter_code
_entity_poly.pdbx_strand_id
1 'polypeptide(L)'
;MAAPEFVPTHPLVAVRSYSSPPQRSGSWMADRPGEISGRQPVGEQLGVPGPDQGYALTIAATYRGKLSLQAGEHEADALAGASAIAMKRSGIFGRSPVVHDLRVGLSLWGFLTTDPPQDLVSIRKTWFDEVHLAIHYKALRRIADAAPASLLGQPHGVIIAQAGADWRSCLDLESL
;
A
#
# COMPACT_ATOMS: atom_id res chain seq x y z
N MET A 1 -26.48 26.78 -2.72
CA MET A 1 -27.00 27.69 -1.67
C MET A 1 -28.20 28.41 -2.25
N ALA A 2 -29.35 28.38 -1.55
CA ALA A 2 -30.50 29.20 -1.92
C ALA A 2 -30.24 30.66 -1.52
N ALA A 3 -30.78 31.61 -2.28
CA ALA A 3 -30.65 33.03 -1.96
C ALA A 3 -31.45 33.38 -0.68
N PRO A 4 -30.98 34.32 0.17
CA PRO A 4 -31.72 34.77 1.36
C PRO A 4 -33.06 35.43 1.01
N GLU A 5 -34.08 35.26 1.86
CA GLU A 5 -35.48 35.67 1.62
C GLU A 5 -35.68 37.18 1.31
N PHE A 6 -34.77 38.05 1.73
CA PHE A 6 -34.94 39.51 1.67
C PHE A 6 -34.24 40.20 0.49
N VAL A 7 -33.72 39.44 -0.48
CA VAL A 7 -33.15 40.01 -1.71
C VAL A 7 -34.20 39.96 -2.82
N PRO A 8 -34.71 41.12 -3.32
CA PRO A 8 -35.67 41.13 -4.42
C PRO A 8 -35.08 40.48 -5.66
N THR A 9 -35.62 39.33 -6.06
CA THR A 9 -35.30 38.70 -7.34
C THR A 9 -36.28 39.20 -8.40
N HIS A 10 -35.76 39.51 -9.58
CA HIS A 10 -36.57 40.02 -10.67
C HIS A 10 -37.59 38.93 -11.11
N PRO A 11 -38.90 39.22 -11.23
CA PRO A 11 -39.95 38.21 -11.42
C PRO A 11 -39.83 37.40 -12.73
N LEU A 12 -39.11 37.93 -13.72
CA LEU A 12 -38.80 37.22 -14.98
C LEU A 12 -37.51 36.37 -14.92
N VAL A 13 -36.76 36.41 -13.81
CA VAL A 13 -35.55 35.61 -13.66
C VAL A 13 -35.93 34.22 -13.20
N ALA A 14 -35.76 33.24 -14.08
CA ALA A 14 -35.89 31.84 -13.73
C ALA A 14 -34.90 31.52 -12.58
N VAL A 15 -35.44 31.23 -11.40
CA VAL A 15 -34.66 30.74 -10.26
C VAL A 15 -34.02 29.42 -10.70
N ARG A 16 -32.68 29.32 -10.65
CA ARG A 16 -32.00 28.03 -10.85
C ARG A 16 -32.44 27.08 -9.74
N SER A 17 -33.43 26.25 -10.01
CA SER A 17 -33.74 25.10 -9.17
C SER A 17 -32.67 24.03 -9.38
N TYR A 18 -32.32 23.33 -8.30
CA TYR A 18 -31.46 22.16 -8.42
C TYR A 18 -32.17 21.10 -9.26
N SER A 19 -31.54 20.67 -10.36
CA SER A 19 -31.85 19.42 -11.05
C SER A 19 -30.73 18.44 -10.77
N SER A 20 -31.07 17.23 -10.33
CA SER A 20 -30.09 16.15 -10.25
C SER A 20 -29.50 15.88 -11.65
N PRO A 21 -28.20 15.53 -11.74
CA PRO A 21 -27.64 15.03 -12.99
C PRO A 21 -28.47 13.85 -13.53
N PRO A 22 -28.49 13.63 -14.85
CA PRO A 22 -29.15 12.47 -15.44
C PRO A 22 -28.70 11.18 -14.75
N GLN A 23 -29.66 10.43 -14.19
CA GLN A 23 -29.41 9.14 -13.57
C GLN A 23 -29.86 8.04 -14.54
N ARG A 24 -29.11 6.93 -14.63
CA ARG A 24 -29.60 5.72 -15.31
C ARG A 24 -30.67 5.06 -14.45
N SER A 25 -31.81 4.74 -15.04
CA SER A 25 -32.84 3.93 -14.38
C SER A 25 -32.35 2.50 -14.17
N GLY A 26 -32.62 1.93 -13.00
CA GLY A 26 -32.25 0.56 -12.65
C GLY A 26 -31.04 0.47 -11.70
N SER A 27 -30.73 -0.75 -11.28
CA SER A 27 -29.55 -1.05 -10.45
C SER A 27 -28.28 -0.93 -11.26
N TRP A 28 -27.18 -0.58 -10.59
CA TRP A 28 -25.86 -0.69 -11.20
C TRP A 28 -25.57 -2.15 -11.56
N MET A 29 -25.05 -2.38 -12.77
CA MET A 29 -24.51 -3.64 -13.22
C MET A 29 -23.10 -3.42 -13.77
N ALA A 30 -22.25 -4.44 -13.66
CA ALA A 30 -20.90 -4.44 -14.18
C ALA A 30 -20.87 -4.79 -15.69
N ASP A 31 -21.63 -4.04 -16.51
CA ASP A 31 -21.85 -4.32 -17.94
C ASP A 31 -21.03 -3.44 -18.90
N ARG A 32 -20.15 -2.58 -18.37
CA ARG A 32 -19.35 -1.65 -19.18
C ARG A 32 -18.12 -2.35 -19.76
N PRO A 33 -17.67 -1.93 -20.96
CA PRO A 33 -16.37 -2.35 -21.48
C PRO A 33 -15.26 -2.07 -20.45
N GLY A 34 -14.50 -3.11 -20.08
CA GLY A 34 -13.41 -3.02 -19.11
C GLY A 34 -13.80 -3.31 -17.66
N GLU A 35 -15.09 -3.52 -17.35
CA GLU A 35 -15.49 -4.04 -16.04
C GLU A 35 -15.18 -5.53 -15.94
N ILE A 36 -14.72 -5.95 -14.77
CA ILE A 36 -14.41 -7.35 -14.48
C ILE A 36 -15.67 -8.08 -14.00
N SER A 37 -15.95 -9.24 -14.59
CA SER A 37 -16.99 -10.14 -14.10
C SER A 37 -16.47 -10.94 -12.90
N GLY A 38 -16.94 -10.63 -11.71
CA GLY A 38 -16.59 -11.37 -10.49
C GLY A 38 -15.46 -10.74 -9.68
N ARG A 39 -14.54 -11.57 -9.17
CA ARG A 39 -13.43 -11.12 -8.31
C ARG A 39 -12.25 -10.62 -9.15
N GLN A 40 -11.37 -9.85 -8.51
CA GLN A 40 -10.09 -9.45 -9.09
C GLN A 40 -9.26 -10.68 -9.50
N PRO A 41 -8.51 -10.62 -10.63
CA PRO A 41 -7.68 -11.73 -11.07
C PRO A 41 -6.56 -12.02 -10.06
N VAL A 42 -6.15 -13.29 -10.03
CA VAL A 42 -5.03 -13.78 -9.22
C VAL A 42 -4.00 -14.43 -10.13
N GLY A 43 -2.73 -14.33 -9.76
CA GLY A 43 -1.65 -14.86 -10.57
C GLY A 43 -0.29 -14.36 -10.10
N GLU A 44 0.76 -14.95 -10.67
CA GLU A 44 2.13 -14.51 -10.44
C GLU A 44 2.27 -13.04 -10.79
N GLN A 45 2.97 -12.30 -9.92
CA GLN A 45 3.23 -10.87 -10.11
C GLN A 45 1.96 -10.00 -10.24
N LEU A 46 0.76 -10.47 -9.91
CA LEU A 46 -0.44 -9.61 -9.83
C LEU A 46 -0.60 -8.97 -8.44
N GLY A 47 0.10 -9.49 -7.43
CA GLY A 47 0.01 -9.02 -6.05
C GLY A 47 -1.32 -9.41 -5.38
N VAL A 48 -1.60 -8.77 -4.24
CA VAL A 48 -2.84 -8.98 -3.48
C VAL A 48 -3.69 -7.71 -3.55
N PRO A 49 -4.84 -7.73 -4.23
CA PRO A 49 -5.69 -6.56 -4.35
C PRO A 49 -6.35 -6.21 -3.00
N GLY A 50 -6.63 -4.93 -2.79
CA GLY A 50 -7.42 -4.45 -1.66
C GLY A 50 -7.92 -3.02 -1.89
N PRO A 51 -8.81 -2.51 -1.04
CA PRO A 51 -9.29 -1.14 -1.15
C PRO A 51 -8.19 -0.13 -0.79
N ASP A 52 -8.23 1.05 -1.40
CA ASP A 52 -7.39 2.23 -1.08
C ASP A 52 -5.88 1.98 -0.92
N GLN A 53 -5.33 1.03 -1.69
CA GLN A 53 -3.92 0.61 -1.58
C GLN A 53 -2.92 1.76 -1.70
N GLY A 54 -3.24 2.77 -2.52
CA GLY A 54 -2.43 3.98 -2.67
C GLY A 54 -2.19 4.74 -1.35
N TYR A 55 -3.05 4.57 -0.34
CA TYR A 55 -2.87 5.19 0.97
C TYR A 55 -1.60 4.72 1.69
N ALA A 56 -1.03 3.56 1.32
CA ALA A 56 0.27 3.11 1.81
C ALA A 56 1.38 4.16 1.54
N LEU A 57 1.33 4.87 0.41
CA LEU A 57 2.30 5.91 0.07
C LEU A 57 2.21 7.12 1.01
N THR A 58 0.99 7.49 1.42
CA THR A 58 0.74 8.56 2.40
C THR A 58 1.33 8.18 3.75
N ILE A 59 1.10 6.94 4.20
CA ILE A 59 1.67 6.43 5.45
C ILE A 59 3.20 6.39 5.34
N ALA A 60 3.75 5.95 4.21
CA ALA A 60 5.20 5.88 3.97
C ALA A 60 5.87 7.26 4.05
N ALA A 61 5.21 8.31 3.54
CA ALA A 61 5.71 9.68 3.67
C ALA A 61 5.92 10.11 5.14
N THR A 62 5.13 9.58 6.08
CA THR A 62 5.29 9.88 7.52
C THR A 62 6.55 9.29 8.14
N TYR A 63 7.23 8.36 7.46
CA TYR A 63 8.45 7.71 7.92
C TYR A 63 9.74 8.32 7.34
N ARG A 64 9.64 9.31 6.46
CA ARG A 64 10.82 10.00 5.91
C ARG A 64 11.68 10.62 7.02
N GLY A 65 12.98 10.43 6.92
CA GLY A 65 13.98 10.84 7.90
C GLY A 65 13.96 10.03 9.21
N LYS A 66 13.25 8.90 9.28
CA LYS A 66 13.09 8.09 10.51
C LYS A 66 13.66 6.68 10.39
N LEU A 67 14.20 6.31 9.23
CA LEU A 67 14.76 4.98 9.00
C LEU A 67 16.23 4.90 9.41
N SER A 68 16.65 3.73 9.88
CA SER A 68 18.04 3.38 10.13
C SER A 68 18.64 2.80 8.84
N LEU A 69 19.32 3.67 8.08
CA LEU A 69 19.97 3.33 6.82
C LEU A 69 21.48 3.14 7.02
N GLN A 70 22.04 2.20 6.27
CA GLN A 70 23.47 1.95 6.19
C GLN A 70 24.04 2.54 4.89
N ALA A 71 25.36 2.66 4.81
CA ALA A 71 26.02 3.23 3.64
C ALA A 71 25.64 2.47 2.35
N GLY A 72 25.15 3.20 1.34
CA GLY A 72 24.69 2.65 0.06
C GLY A 72 23.20 2.28 0.02
N GLU A 73 22.44 2.49 1.09
CA GLU A 73 20.99 2.30 1.10
C GLU A 73 20.25 3.62 0.85
N HIS A 74 19.14 3.56 0.12
CA HIS A 74 18.31 4.72 -0.16
C HIS A 74 16.95 4.62 0.53
N GLU A 75 16.53 5.73 1.16
CA GLU A 75 15.26 5.78 1.89
C GLU A 75 14.05 5.50 0.98
N ALA A 76 14.09 5.98 -0.26
CA ALA A 76 13.02 5.79 -1.23
C ALA A 76 12.75 4.30 -1.51
N ASP A 77 13.81 3.50 -1.62
CA ASP A 77 13.73 2.06 -1.83
C ASP A 77 13.16 1.34 -0.63
N ALA A 78 13.66 1.66 0.58
CA ALA A 78 13.16 1.10 1.82
C ALA A 78 11.66 1.35 2.00
N LEU A 79 11.21 2.58 1.74
CA LEU A 79 9.80 2.96 1.80
C LEU A 79 8.96 2.30 0.71
N ALA A 80 9.49 2.15 -0.51
CA ALA A 80 8.79 1.46 -1.59
C ALA A 80 8.57 -0.03 -1.26
N GLY A 81 9.63 -0.74 -0.85
CA GLY A 81 9.54 -2.14 -0.45
C GLY A 81 8.63 -2.37 0.76
N ALA A 82 8.72 -1.51 1.77
CA ALA A 82 7.81 -1.59 2.92
C ALA A 82 6.36 -1.30 2.53
N SER A 83 6.11 -0.34 1.62
CA SER A 83 4.77 -0.07 1.11
C SER A 83 4.21 -1.27 0.35
N ALA A 84 5.04 -1.96 -0.43
CA ALA A 84 4.64 -3.16 -1.15
C ALA A 84 4.19 -4.29 -0.22
N ILE A 85 4.88 -4.50 0.91
CA ILE A 85 4.49 -5.44 1.96
C ILE A 85 3.21 -4.96 2.67
N ALA A 86 3.11 -3.67 2.97
CA ALA A 86 1.94 -3.09 3.62
C ALA A 86 0.66 -3.28 2.79
N MET A 87 0.77 -3.09 1.49
CA MET A 87 -0.32 -3.31 0.55
C MET A 87 -0.72 -4.79 0.49
N LYS A 88 0.25 -5.71 0.43
CA LYS A 88 0.00 -7.15 0.49
C LYS A 88 -0.74 -7.53 1.76
N ARG A 89 -0.26 -7.10 2.93
CA ARG A 89 -0.86 -7.40 4.23
C ARG A 89 -2.28 -6.86 4.34
N SER A 90 -2.51 -5.60 4.00
CA SER A 90 -3.85 -5.00 4.05
C SER A 90 -4.82 -5.65 3.07
N GLY A 91 -4.35 -6.04 1.89
CA GLY A 91 -5.11 -6.81 0.90
C GLY A 91 -5.53 -8.18 1.42
N ILE A 92 -4.66 -8.90 2.15
CA ILE A 92 -5.01 -10.17 2.81
C ILE A 92 -6.21 -9.99 3.77
N PHE A 93 -6.26 -8.86 4.47
CA PHE A 93 -7.37 -8.50 5.36
C PHE A 93 -8.58 -7.86 4.65
N GLY A 94 -8.51 -7.64 3.34
CA GLY A 94 -9.58 -7.00 2.58
C GLY A 94 -9.88 -5.56 3.00
N ARG A 95 -8.89 -4.81 3.53
CA ARG A 95 -9.04 -3.43 4.02
C ARG A 95 -7.96 -2.49 3.48
N SER A 96 -8.14 -1.20 3.70
CA SER A 96 -7.13 -0.18 3.40
C SER A 96 -5.87 -0.37 4.26
N PRO A 97 -4.67 0.01 3.77
CA PRO A 97 -3.46 0.07 4.57
C PRO A 97 -3.62 0.92 5.84
N VAL A 98 -3.01 0.47 6.93
CA VAL A 98 -2.87 1.23 8.20
C VAL A 98 -1.40 1.31 8.61
N VAL A 99 -1.06 2.18 9.56
CA VAL A 99 0.32 2.42 10.00
C VAL A 99 1.05 1.13 10.42
N HIS A 100 0.33 0.18 11.02
CA HIS A 100 0.89 -1.09 11.45
C HIS A 100 1.32 -2.00 10.30
N ASP A 101 0.71 -1.88 9.10
CA ASP A 101 1.14 -2.69 7.95
C ASP A 101 2.48 -2.21 7.40
N LEU A 102 2.66 -0.89 7.33
CA LEU A 102 3.93 -0.31 6.93
C LEU A 102 5.01 -0.56 7.98
N ARG A 103 4.67 -0.44 9.27
CA ARG A 103 5.60 -0.78 10.35
C ARG A 103 6.08 -2.23 10.25
N VAL A 104 5.20 -3.17 9.91
CA VAL A 104 5.58 -4.56 9.64
C VAL A 104 6.59 -4.64 8.49
N GLY A 105 6.31 -4.01 7.35
CA GLY A 105 7.23 -4.00 6.20
C GLY A 105 8.63 -3.45 6.54
N LEU A 106 8.68 -2.34 7.29
CA LEU A 106 9.95 -1.75 7.73
C LEU A 106 10.68 -2.61 8.78
N SER A 107 9.95 -3.22 9.71
CA SER A 107 10.53 -4.08 10.75
C SER A 107 11.06 -5.40 10.21
N LEU A 108 10.38 -6.02 9.24
CA LEU A 108 10.84 -7.26 8.60
C LEU A 108 12.25 -7.12 7.99
N TRP A 109 12.53 -5.95 7.41
CA TRP A 109 13.81 -5.62 6.81
C TRP A 109 14.71 -4.78 7.72
N GLY A 110 14.40 -4.69 9.03
CA GLY A 110 15.26 -4.05 10.02
C GLY A 110 15.50 -2.54 9.80
N PHE A 111 14.68 -1.84 9.02
CA PHE A 111 14.84 -0.40 8.77
C PHE A 111 14.45 0.47 9.98
N LEU A 112 13.86 -0.13 11.01
CA LEU A 112 13.58 0.53 12.31
C LEU A 112 14.55 0.10 13.42
N THR A 113 15.61 -0.64 13.07
CA THR A 113 16.62 -1.14 14.00
C THR A 113 17.91 -0.35 13.81
N THR A 114 18.44 0.25 14.88
CA THR A 114 19.65 1.10 14.81
C THR A 114 20.89 0.30 14.36
N ASP A 115 21.06 -0.91 14.87
CA ASP A 115 22.18 -1.80 14.53
C ASP A 115 21.65 -3.14 13.99
N PRO A 116 21.22 -3.18 12.71
CA PRO A 116 20.71 -4.40 12.10
C PRO A 116 21.85 -5.40 11.81
N PRO A 117 21.58 -6.72 11.82
CA PRO A 117 22.57 -7.73 11.44
C PRO A 117 23.22 -7.45 10.06
N GLN A 118 24.55 -7.58 9.96
CA GLN A 118 25.31 -7.21 8.76
C GLN A 118 24.95 -8.03 7.52
N ASP A 119 24.49 -9.26 7.73
CA ASP A 119 23.99 -10.13 6.67
C ASP A 119 22.65 -9.63 6.10
N LEU A 120 21.74 -9.15 6.94
CA LEU A 120 20.51 -8.47 6.53
C LEU A 120 20.85 -7.23 5.71
N VAL A 121 21.77 -6.39 6.19
CA VAL A 121 22.24 -5.19 5.47
C VAL A 121 22.79 -5.55 4.09
N SER A 122 23.60 -6.61 4.00
CA SER A 122 24.16 -7.09 2.73
C SER A 122 23.06 -7.50 1.74
N ILE A 123 22.01 -8.15 2.23
CA ILE A 123 20.86 -8.53 1.40
C ILE A 123 20.07 -7.29 0.97
N ARG A 124 19.83 -6.33 1.87
CA ARG A 124 19.09 -5.09 1.56
C ARG A 124 19.75 -4.33 0.41
N LYS A 125 21.08 -4.19 0.41
CA LYS A 125 21.81 -3.52 -0.68
C LYS A 125 21.55 -4.12 -2.06
N THR A 126 21.38 -5.43 -2.16
CA THR A 126 21.09 -6.11 -3.43
C THR A 126 19.58 -6.20 -3.71
N TRP A 127 18.76 -6.32 -2.67
CA TRP A 127 17.33 -6.56 -2.80
C TRP A 127 16.53 -5.29 -3.06
N PHE A 128 16.95 -4.18 -2.45
CA PHE A 128 16.28 -2.90 -2.48
C PHE A 128 16.87 -1.93 -3.50
N ASP A 129 17.94 -2.30 -4.21
CA ASP A 129 18.56 -1.41 -5.19
C ASP A 129 17.55 -0.94 -6.24
N GLU A 130 17.33 0.38 -6.28
CA GLU A 130 16.46 1.09 -7.23
C GLU A 130 15.00 0.61 -7.33
N VAL A 131 14.50 -0.19 -6.38
CA VAL A 131 13.14 -0.76 -6.42
C VAL A 131 12.02 0.28 -6.36
N HIS A 132 12.32 1.51 -5.95
CA HIS A 132 11.36 2.63 -6.00
C HIS A 132 11.04 3.08 -7.44
N LEU A 133 11.88 2.76 -8.44
CA LEU A 133 11.62 3.11 -9.82
C LEU A 133 10.56 2.21 -10.43
N ALA A 134 9.59 2.78 -11.13
CA ALA A 134 8.45 2.05 -11.70
C ALA A 134 8.85 0.93 -12.67
N ILE A 135 10.00 1.05 -13.34
CA ILE A 135 10.54 0.03 -14.26
C ILE A 135 11.02 -1.23 -13.53
N HIS A 136 11.31 -1.14 -12.23
CA HIS A 136 11.78 -2.26 -11.39
C HIS A 136 10.63 -2.99 -10.69
N TYR A 137 9.45 -3.04 -11.33
CA TYR A 137 8.25 -3.70 -10.80
C TYR A 137 8.52 -5.11 -10.26
N LYS A 138 9.24 -5.95 -11.01
CA LYS A 138 9.56 -7.33 -10.59
C LYS A 138 10.45 -7.35 -9.34
N ALA A 139 11.41 -6.43 -9.23
CA ALA A 139 12.29 -6.31 -8.07
C ALA A 139 11.57 -5.74 -6.85
N LEU A 140 10.60 -4.84 -7.03
CA LEU A 140 9.71 -4.44 -5.95
C LEU A 140 8.77 -5.59 -5.54
N ARG A 141 8.31 -6.37 -6.52
CA ARG A 141 7.35 -7.44 -6.29
C ARG A 141 7.96 -8.58 -5.49
N ARG A 142 9.19 -9.00 -5.80
CA ARG A 142 9.94 -10.02 -5.04
C ARG A 142 10.04 -9.69 -3.54
N ILE A 143 10.18 -8.40 -3.18
CA ILE A 143 10.27 -7.96 -1.77
C ILE A 143 8.98 -8.27 -1.02
N ALA A 144 7.83 -8.01 -1.64
CA ALA A 144 6.56 -8.34 -0.98
C ALA A 144 6.27 -9.84 -1.01
N ASP A 145 6.69 -10.53 -2.06
CA ASP A 145 6.46 -11.97 -2.20
C ASP A 145 7.31 -12.78 -1.22
N ALA A 146 8.53 -12.32 -0.93
CA ALA A 146 9.38 -12.86 0.13
C ALA A 146 8.73 -12.80 1.53
N ALA A 147 7.74 -11.94 1.78
CA ALA A 147 6.99 -11.96 3.03
C ALA A 147 5.79 -12.93 2.92
N PRO A 148 5.78 -14.09 3.59
CA PRO A 148 4.76 -15.12 3.38
C PRO A 148 3.38 -14.63 3.85
N ALA A 149 2.32 -15.02 3.14
CA ALA A 149 0.95 -14.64 3.52
C ALA A 149 0.55 -15.18 4.89
N SER A 150 1.03 -16.38 5.25
CA SER A 150 0.84 -17.00 6.57
C SER A 150 1.43 -16.15 7.70
N LEU A 151 2.63 -15.59 7.50
CA LEU A 151 3.25 -14.64 8.42
C LEU A 151 2.46 -13.32 8.46
N LEU A 152 2.14 -12.76 7.29
CA LEU A 152 1.43 -11.49 7.19
C LEU A 152 -0.02 -11.55 7.70
N GLY A 153 -0.59 -12.74 7.94
CA GLY A 153 -1.87 -12.90 8.62
C GLY A 153 -1.82 -12.72 10.15
N GLN A 154 -0.63 -12.72 10.76
CA GLN A 154 -0.47 -12.66 12.21
C GLN A 154 -0.65 -11.24 12.79
N PRO A 155 -0.85 -11.09 14.12
CA PRO A 155 -0.81 -9.78 14.78
C PRO A 155 0.53 -9.07 14.56
N HIS A 156 0.50 -7.77 14.27
CA HIS A 156 1.70 -7.02 13.90
C HIS A 156 2.80 -7.05 14.98
N GLY A 157 2.43 -7.06 16.26
CA GLY A 157 3.39 -7.16 17.37
C GLY A 157 4.15 -8.49 17.38
N VAL A 158 3.51 -9.60 17.00
CA VAL A 158 4.14 -10.92 16.90
C VAL A 158 5.17 -10.93 15.78
N ILE A 159 4.80 -10.39 14.61
CA ILE A 159 5.71 -10.33 13.45
C ILE A 159 6.93 -9.46 13.76
N ILE A 160 6.74 -8.31 14.40
CA ILE A 160 7.84 -7.40 14.77
C ILE A 160 8.77 -8.08 15.78
N ALA A 161 8.22 -8.79 16.77
CA ALA A 161 9.03 -9.53 17.74
C ALA A 161 9.82 -10.67 17.07
N GLN A 162 9.18 -11.43 16.18
CA GLN A 162 9.84 -12.51 15.45
C GLN A 162 10.95 -11.98 14.52
N ALA A 163 10.68 -10.89 13.78
CA ALA A 163 11.68 -10.25 12.93
C ALA A 163 12.89 -9.73 13.73
N GLY A 164 12.66 -9.22 14.94
CA GLY A 164 13.73 -8.79 15.83
C GLY A 164 14.58 -9.94 16.41
N ALA A 165 13.98 -11.12 16.60
CA ALA A 165 14.67 -12.29 17.14
C ALA A 165 15.39 -13.11 16.05
N ASP A 166 14.71 -13.36 14.93
CA ASP A 166 15.21 -14.13 13.79
C ASP A 166 14.52 -13.66 12.50
N TRP A 167 15.10 -12.63 11.89
CA TRP A 167 14.59 -12.05 10.65
C TRP A 167 14.57 -13.05 9.49
N ARG A 168 15.47 -14.04 9.45
CA ARG A 168 15.54 -15.02 8.36
C ARG A 168 14.33 -15.93 8.35
N SER A 169 13.84 -16.31 9.53
CA SER A 169 12.60 -17.11 9.64
C SER A 169 11.36 -16.43 9.08
N CYS A 170 11.43 -15.11 8.84
CA CYS A 170 10.29 -14.32 8.38
C CYS A 170 10.25 -14.12 6.86
N LEU A 171 11.31 -14.47 6.12
CA LEU A 171 11.46 -14.13 4.71
C LEU A 171 11.85 -15.33 3.85
N ASP A 172 11.08 -15.56 2.78
CA ASP A 172 11.32 -16.58 1.76
C ASP A 172 12.23 -16.03 0.65
N LEU A 173 13.53 -15.93 0.94
CA LEU A 173 14.53 -15.33 0.04
C LEU A 173 14.88 -16.18 -1.19
N GLU A 174 14.41 -17.43 -1.25
CA GLU A 174 14.67 -18.37 -2.35
C GLU A 174 13.59 -18.32 -3.44
N SER A 175 12.49 -17.60 -3.21
CA SER A 175 11.39 -17.50 -4.17
C SER A 175 11.72 -16.53 -5.31
N LEU A 176 11.83 -17.06 -6.53
CA LEU A 176 11.81 -16.33 -7.81
C LEU A 176 10.79 -16.96 -8.75
#